data_AF-A0AAV2IL54-F1
#
_entry.id   AF-A0AAV2IL54-F1
#
_cell.length_a   1.000
_cell.length_b   1.000
_cell.length_c   1.000
_cell.angle_alpha   90.00
_cell.angle_beta   90.00
_cell.angle_gamma   90.00
#
_symmetry.space_group_name_H-M   'P 1'
#
loop_
_entity.id
_entity.type
_entity.pdbx_description
1 polymer ?
#
loop_
_entity_poly.entity_id
_entity_poly.type
_entity_poly.pdbx_seq_one_letter_code
_entity_poly.pdbx_strand_id
1 'polypeptide(L)'
;MDKAKTYKYVLLMVLGMVVYSAASKVIVTVDPQTIIPVLTKTLKLRCSVTSEPVEIIGRRVVTSSAVSETSTTPADVSHVTSIIITRMHPETRVNVTVATVSSFDPPTAKVDLGKISVTGSTNPTSGNGEKGFLELTWDHPLEDQDGVYICEIYALNALLHPESVTVSTQVKTAAATLTDLVKYISDNDKHIETLQDRVHQLEDQISAQELKEQNHTEGLIQKFQMLNGDIHRLEIITGNLTGQNIQTGNITCSNNAGDITIKFQKKYASVPDVFLAFSSSSSNSYSVTLSKSSVSTDGFQLRCASSSSSISNVISWMAIDN
;
A
#
# COMPACT_ATOMS: atom_id res chain seq x y z
N MET A 1 -1.33 -16.14 -70.56
CA MET A 1 -2.12 -15.89 -69.32
C MET A 1 -2.16 -17.17 -68.52
N ASP A 2 -1.41 -17.21 -67.41
CA ASP A 2 -1.01 -18.44 -66.71
C ASP A 2 -2.10 -19.01 -65.81
N LYS A 3 -2.76 -20.08 -66.26
CA LYS A 3 -3.72 -20.86 -65.45
C LYS A 3 -3.12 -21.41 -64.14
N ALA A 4 -1.78 -21.53 -64.07
CA ALA A 4 -1.06 -21.96 -62.87
C ALA A 4 -1.05 -20.92 -61.74
N LYS A 5 -1.17 -19.62 -62.04
CA LYS A 5 -1.23 -18.57 -61.00
C LYS A 5 -2.60 -18.56 -60.31
N THR A 6 -3.69 -18.82 -61.04
CA THR A 6 -5.06 -18.78 -60.50
C THR A 6 -5.32 -19.90 -59.48
N TYR A 7 -4.80 -21.12 -59.72
CA TYR A 7 -4.95 -22.23 -58.77
C TYR A 7 -4.23 -22.01 -57.43
N LYS A 8 -3.08 -21.31 -57.43
CA LYS A 8 -2.38 -20.95 -56.18
C LYS A 8 -3.19 -20.00 -55.31
N TYR A 9 -3.89 -19.02 -55.89
CA TYR A 9 -4.72 -18.09 -55.11
C TYR A 9 -6.00 -18.72 -54.59
N VAL A 10 -6.62 -19.63 -55.35
CA VAL A 10 -7.82 -20.36 -54.88
C VAL A 10 -7.46 -21.32 -53.75
N LEU A 11 -6.35 -22.06 -53.84
CA LEU A 11 -5.89 -22.93 -52.75
C LEU A 11 -5.53 -22.12 -51.48
N LEU A 12 -4.94 -20.93 -51.63
CA LEU A 12 -4.54 -20.07 -50.51
C LEU A 12 -5.74 -19.34 -49.87
N MET A 13 -6.81 -19.05 -50.62
CA MET A 13 -8.10 -18.61 -50.05
C MET A 13 -8.82 -19.73 -49.31
N VAL A 14 -8.82 -20.96 -49.85
CA VAL A 14 -9.49 -22.11 -49.20
C VAL A 14 -8.74 -22.55 -47.94
N LEU A 15 -7.41 -22.47 -47.90
CA LEU A 15 -6.63 -22.65 -46.66
C LEU A 15 -6.74 -21.47 -45.68
N GLY A 16 -7.13 -20.27 -46.15
CA GLY A 16 -7.30 -19.07 -45.32
C GLY A 16 -8.62 -19.02 -44.54
N MET A 17 -9.62 -19.82 -44.92
CA MET A 17 -10.88 -19.97 -44.18
C MET A 17 -10.84 -21.13 -43.18
N VAL A 18 -9.73 -21.32 -42.47
CA VAL A 18 -9.79 -22.08 -41.22
C VAL A 18 -10.58 -21.21 -40.24
N VAL A 19 -11.89 -21.41 -40.23
CA VAL A 19 -12.80 -20.80 -39.26
C VAL A 19 -12.36 -21.30 -37.90
N TYR A 20 -11.70 -20.45 -37.12
CA TYR A 20 -11.43 -20.69 -35.73
C TYR A 20 -12.78 -20.68 -35.00
N SER A 21 -13.40 -21.86 -34.86
CA SER A 21 -14.51 -22.01 -33.93
C SER A 21 -13.94 -21.88 -32.52
N ALA A 22 -14.22 -20.75 -31.87
CA ALA A 22 -13.90 -20.56 -30.47
C ALA A 22 -14.88 -21.40 -29.63
N ALA A 23 -14.57 -22.69 -29.45
CA ALA A 23 -15.35 -23.55 -28.58
C ALA A 23 -15.22 -23.05 -27.14
N SER A 24 -16.35 -22.83 -26.47
CA SER A 24 -16.36 -22.59 -25.03
C SER A 24 -16.50 -23.92 -24.31
N LYS A 25 -16.10 -23.94 -23.05
CA LYS A 25 -16.12 -25.11 -22.20
C LYS A 25 -16.74 -24.72 -20.87
N VAL A 26 -17.73 -25.48 -20.46
CA VAL A 26 -18.26 -25.38 -19.11
C VAL A 26 -17.45 -26.27 -18.21
N ILE A 27 -17.00 -25.73 -17.08
CA ILE A 27 -16.18 -26.41 -16.09
C ILE A 27 -16.90 -26.31 -14.74
N VAL A 28 -17.12 -27.45 -14.10
CA VAL A 28 -17.53 -27.50 -12.69
C VAL A 28 -16.41 -28.11 -11.88
N THR A 29 -15.91 -27.37 -10.89
CA THR A 29 -14.90 -27.83 -9.93
C THR A 29 -15.47 -27.86 -8.53
N VAL A 30 -15.03 -28.87 -7.76
CA VAL A 30 -15.40 -29.07 -6.37
C VAL A 30 -14.14 -29.37 -5.58
N ASP A 31 -13.96 -28.69 -4.44
CA ASP A 31 -12.83 -28.88 -3.55
C ASP A 31 -13.23 -28.64 -2.08
N PRO A 32 -13.18 -29.67 -1.20
CA PRO A 32 -12.97 -31.09 -1.50
C PRO A 32 -14.26 -31.75 -2.02
N GLN A 33 -14.15 -32.87 -2.74
CA GLN A 33 -15.32 -33.64 -3.18
C GLN A 33 -16.04 -34.41 -2.05
N THR A 34 -15.32 -34.65 -0.96
CA THR A 34 -15.84 -35.37 0.21
C THR A 34 -15.90 -34.44 1.41
N ILE A 35 -17.09 -34.31 1.98
CA ILE A 35 -17.33 -33.65 3.26
C ILE A 35 -17.08 -34.68 4.37
N ILE A 36 -16.17 -34.37 5.27
CA ILE A 36 -16.02 -35.07 6.54
C ILE A 36 -16.50 -34.09 7.60
N PRO A 37 -17.71 -34.26 8.17
CA PRO A 37 -18.26 -33.32 9.13
C PRO A 37 -17.26 -33.01 10.24
N VAL A 38 -17.20 -31.75 10.68
CA VAL A 38 -16.22 -31.22 11.66
C VAL A 38 -14.78 -31.07 11.14
N LEU A 39 -14.30 -31.97 10.26
CA LEU A 39 -12.92 -31.93 9.76
C LEU A 39 -12.76 -31.09 8.48
N THR A 40 -13.78 -31.08 7.61
CA THR A 40 -13.79 -30.23 6.42
C THR A 40 -14.05 -28.78 6.83
N LYS A 41 -13.02 -27.93 6.74
CA LYS A 41 -13.13 -26.50 7.07
C LYS A 41 -13.88 -25.70 6.02
N THR A 42 -13.69 -26.03 4.75
CA THR A 42 -14.28 -25.27 3.65
C THR A 42 -14.64 -26.22 2.52
N LEU A 43 -15.82 -26.03 1.94
CA LEU A 43 -16.22 -26.64 0.67
C LEU A 43 -16.39 -25.54 -0.36
N LYS A 44 -15.69 -25.66 -1.49
CA LYS A 44 -15.82 -24.77 -2.63
C LYS A 44 -16.39 -25.52 -3.81
N LEU A 45 -17.44 -24.95 -4.41
CA LEU A 45 -18.01 -25.41 -5.66
C LEU A 45 -18.04 -24.24 -6.63
N ARG A 46 -17.36 -24.37 -7.77
CA ARG A 46 -17.30 -23.34 -8.80
C ARG A 46 -17.81 -23.90 -10.10
N CYS A 47 -18.76 -23.18 -10.71
CA CYS A 47 -19.17 -23.41 -12.08
C CYS A 47 -18.72 -22.22 -12.93
N SER A 48 -17.93 -22.46 -13.97
CA SER A 48 -17.43 -21.42 -14.86
C SER A 48 -17.54 -21.79 -16.33
N VAL A 49 -17.61 -20.77 -17.17
CA VAL A 49 -17.54 -20.88 -18.62
C VAL A 49 -16.23 -20.26 -19.07
N THR A 50 -15.37 -21.04 -19.69
CA THR A 50 -14.10 -20.54 -20.24
C THR A 50 -14.07 -20.70 -21.75
N SER A 51 -13.54 -19.71 -22.46
CA SER A 51 -13.03 -19.91 -23.81
C SER A 51 -11.61 -20.43 -23.68
N GLU A 52 -11.45 -21.75 -23.68
CA GLU A 52 -10.13 -22.31 -23.94
C GLU A 52 -9.80 -22.01 -25.41
N PRO A 53 -8.66 -21.37 -25.73
CA PRO A 53 -8.14 -21.52 -27.08
C PRO A 53 -7.97 -23.02 -27.28
N VAL A 54 -8.53 -23.57 -28.35
CA VAL A 54 -8.34 -24.98 -28.70
C VAL A 54 -6.85 -25.16 -28.97
N GLU A 55 -6.08 -25.46 -27.93
CA GLU A 55 -4.73 -25.98 -28.11
C GLU A 55 -4.95 -27.33 -28.78
N ILE A 56 -4.61 -27.42 -30.06
CA ILE A 56 -4.67 -28.66 -30.82
C ILE A 56 -3.58 -29.58 -30.23
N ILE A 57 -3.97 -30.39 -29.23
CA ILE A 57 -3.08 -31.22 -28.42
C ILE A 57 -2.50 -32.35 -29.27
N GLY A 58 -1.17 -32.30 -29.45
CA GLY A 58 -0.30 -33.47 -29.67
C GLY A 58 0.51 -33.87 -28.43
N ARG A 59 0.29 -33.22 -27.27
CA ARG A 59 1.13 -33.42 -26.07
C ARG A 59 0.28 -33.66 -24.82
N ARG A 60 0.19 -34.93 -24.42
CA ARG A 60 -0.45 -35.38 -23.19
C ARG A 60 0.40 -34.93 -21.99
N VAL A 61 0.03 -33.83 -21.35
CA VAL A 61 0.63 -33.43 -20.07
C VAL A 61 -0.12 -34.18 -18.96
N VAL A 62 0.58 -35.09 -18.30
CA VAL A 62 0.07 -35.79 -17.11
C VAL A 62 0.53 -34.97 -15.90
N THR A 63 -0.27 -34.00 -15.46
CA THR A 63 -0.05 -33.33 -14.17
C THR A 63 -0.74 -34.13 -13.08
N SER A 64 0.09 -34.86 -12.32
CA SER A 64 -0.29 -35.59 -11.11
C SER A 64 -0.29 -34.65 -9.91
N SER A 65 -1.47 -34.21 -9.44
CA SER A 65 -1.72 -33.80 -8.05
C SER A 65 -3.21 -33.47 -7.86
N ALA A 66 -3.84 -34.14 -6.89
CA ALA A 66 -5.24 -34.00 -6.45
C ALA A 66 -6.31 -34.09 -7.56
N VAL A 67 -7.01 -35.22 -7.60
CA VAL A 67 -8.12 -35.49 -8.53
C VAL A 67 -9.32 -34.63 -8.15
N SER A 68 -9.33 -33.35 -8.53
CA SER A 68 -10.57 -32.60 -8.64
C SER A 68 -11.23 -33.09 -9.93
N GLU A 69 -12.28 -33.91 -9.82
CA GLU A 69 -12.99 -34.37 -11.02
C GLU A 69 -13.62 -33.16 -11.69
N THR A 70 -13.01 -32.78 -12.81
CA THR A 70 -13.45 -31.66 -13.62
C THR A 70 -14.40 -32.23 -14.65
N SER A 71 -15.70 -32.00 -14.48
CA SER A 71 -16.68 -32.35 -15.51
C SER A 71 -16.70 -31.23 -16.55
N THR A 72 -16.52 -31.58 -17.82
CA THR A 72 -16.38 -30.62 -18.91
C THR A 72 -17.32 -30.93 -20.04
N THR A 73 -18.07 -29.93 -20.52
CA THR A 73 -18.93 -30.07 -21.70
C THR A 73 -18.62 -28.94 -22.69
N PRO A 74 -18.37 -29.25 -23.97
CA PRO A 74 -18.18 -28.24 -24.99
C PRO A 74 -19.50 -27.50 -25.24
N ALA A 75 -19.43 -26.19 -25.44
CA ALA A 75 -20.59 -25.33 -25.69
C ALA A 75 -20.22 -24.12 -26.56
N ASP A 76 -21.13 -23.62 -27.39
CA ASP A 76 -20.90 -22.41 -28.20
C ASP A 76 -21.42 -21.17 -27.47
N VAL A 77 -20.83 -20.86 -26.33
CA VAL A 77 -21.29 -19.73 -25.49
C VAL A 77 -20.63 -18.43 -25.91
N SER A 78 -21.40 -17.43 -26.34
CA SER A 78 -20.92 -16.06 -26.58
C SER A 78 -21.12 -15.17 -25.37
N HIS A 79 -22.34 -15.12 -24.83
CA HIS A 79 -22.70 -14.28 -23.68
C HIS A 79 -23.45 -15.12 -22.64
N VAL A 80 -23.01 -15.10 -21.38
CA VAL A 80 -23.73 -15.75 -20.28
C VAL A 80 -24.85 -14.83 -19.80
N THR A 81 -26.08 -15.33 -19.71
CA THR A 81 -27.23 -14.57 -19.21
C THR A 81 -27.55 -14.91 -17.75
N SER A 82 -27.44 -16.19 -17.38
CA SER A 82 -27.55 -16.63 -15.98
C SER A 82 -26.86 -17.96 -15.73
N ILE A 83 -26.47 -18.16 -14.47
CA ILE A 83 -25.91 -19.41 -13.96
C ILE A 83 -26.71 -19.80 -12.72
N ILE A 84 -27.20 -21.04 -12.70
CA ILE A 84 -28.01 -21.60 -11.63
C ILE A 84 -27.33 -22.87 -11.14
N ILE A 85 -27.14 -22.98 -9.82
CA ILE A 85 -26.68 -24.22 -9.20
C ILE A 85 -27.82 -24.81 -8.39
N THR A 86 -28.22 -26.03 -8.73
CA THR A 86 -29.20 -26.81 -7.98
C THR A 86 -28.52 -27.99 -7.30
N ARG A 87 -29.02 -28.38 -6.12
CA ARG A 87 -28.59 -29.56 -5.38
C ARG A 87 -29.74 -30.57 -5.35
N MET A 88 -29.46 -31.78 -5.82
CA MET A 88 -30.36 -32.93 -5.66
C MET A 88 -29.97 -33.68 -4.39
N HIS A 89 -30.85 -33.66 -3.38
CA HIS A 89 -30.61 -34.37 -2.13
C HIS A 89 -30.65 -35.90 -2.36
N PRO A 90 -29.69 -36.67 -1.83
CA PRO A 90 -29.59 -38.11 -2.12
C PRO A 90 -30.82 -38.90 -1.62
N GLU A 91 -31.34 -38.54 -0.44
CA GLU A 91 -32.48 -39.23 0.19
C GLU A 91 -33.83 -38.84 -0.40
N THR A 92 -34.15 -37.54 -0.45
CA THR A 92 -35.48 -37.05 -0.85
C THR A 92 -35.67 -36.96 -2.36
N ARG A 93 -34.57 -36.96 -3.14
CA ARG A 93 -34.57 -36.72 -4.59
C ARG A 93 -35.22 -35.39 -5.00
N VAL A 94 -35.35 -34.45 -4.06
CA VAL A 94 -35.86 -33.11 -4.34
C VAL A 94 -34.70 -32.23 -4.80
N ASN A 95 -34.92 -31.54 -5.91
CA ASN A 95 -34.00 -30.52 -6.40
C ASN A 95 -34.28 -29.19 -5.70
N VAL A 96 -33.24 -28.59 -5.16
CA VAL A 96 -33.31 -27.30 -4.50
C VAL A 96 -32.30 -26.36 -5.14
N THR A 97 -32.76 -25.17 -5.56
CA THR A 97 -31.85 -24.13 -6.05
C THR A 97 -30.99 -23.65 -4.90
N VAL A 98 -29.67 -23.77 -5.04
CA VAL A 98 -28.70 -23.37 -4.02
C VAL A 98 -28.32 -21.91 -4.18
N ALA A 99 -27.99 -21.51 -5.40
CA ALA A 99 -27.55 -20.17 -5.72
C ALA A 99 -27.78 -19.83 -7.19
N THR A 100 -27.88 -18.53 -7.46
CA THR A 100 -28.11 -17.99 -8.80
C THR A 100 -27.29 -16.72 -9.00
N VAL A 101 -26.84 -16.48 -10.22
CA VAL A 101 -26.37 -15.17 -10.71
C VAL A 101 -26.97 -14.92 -12.09
N SER A 102 -27.37 -13.67 -12.37
CA SER A 102 -27.85 -13.27 -13.69
C SER A 102 -27.20 -11.95 -14.11
N SER A 103 -27.37 -11.54 -15.36
CA SER A 103 -26.91 -10.22 -15.82
C SER A 103 -27.66 -9.07 -15.15
N PHE A 104 -28.78 -9.35 -14.48
CA PHE A 104 -29.66 -8.36 -13.85
C PHE A 104 -29.66 -8.45 -12.33
N ASP A 105 -29.31 -9.61 -11.75
CA ASP A 105 -29.33 -9.88 -10.33
C ASP A 105 -27.95 -10.29 -9.83
N PRO A 106 -27.48 -9.73 -8.70
CA PRO A 106 -26.21 -10.14 -8.12
C PRO A 106 -26.24 -11.61 -7.67
N PRO A 107 -25.06 -12.25 -7.54
CA PRO A 107 -24.96 -13.60 -7.00
C PRO A 107 -25.67 -13.72 -5.66
N THR A 108 -26.62 -14.64 -5.56
CA THR A 108 -27.51 -14.76 -4.40
C THR A 108 -27.68 -16.21 -3.98
N ALA A 109 -27.49 -16.50 -2.70
CA ALA A 109 -27.85 -17.78 -2.09
C ALA A 109 -29.37 -17.89 -1.91
N LYS A 110 -29.92 -19.07 -2.19
CA LYS A 110 -31.35 -19.37 -2.00
C LYS A 110 -31.60 -20.31 -0.82
N VAL A 111 -30.59 -21.07 -0.41
CA VAL A 111 -30.58 -21.93 0.78
C VAL A 111 -29.29 -21.76 1.56
N ASP A 112 -29.18 -22.42 2.71
CA ASP A 112 -28.01 -22.39 3.60
C ASP A 112 -27.61 -20.96 4.01
N LEU A 113 -28.62 -20.07 4.14
CA LEU A 113 -28.41 -18.64 4.43
C LEU A 113 -27.58 -18.45 5.70
N GLY A 114 -26.50 -17.69 5.58
CA GLY A 114 -25.54 -17.44 6.66
C GLY A 114 -24.42 -18.48 6.81
N LYS A 115 -24.50 -19.62 6.11
CA LYS A 115 -23.44 -20.66 6.08
C LYS A 115 -22.67 -20.69 4.75
N ILE A 116 -23.29 -20.14 3.69
CA ILE A 116 -22.73 -20.08 2.34
C ILE A 116 -22.38 -18.64 1.95
N SER A 117 -21.21 -18.46 1.38
CA SER A 117 -20.79 -17.27 0.65
C SER A 117 -20.88 -17.53 -0.85
N VAL A 118 -21.50 -16.62 -1.59
CA VAL A 118 -21.74 -16.74 -3.03
C VAL A 118 -21.08 -15.58 -3.74
N THR A 119 -20.22 -15.89 -4.71
CA THR A 119 -19.61 -14.90 -5.60
C THR A 119 -19.84 -15.34 -7.05
N GLY A 120 -19.89 -14.40 -7.99
CA GLY A 120 -20.19 -14.73 -9.37
C GLY A 120 -20.29 -13.52 -10.27
N SER A 121 -20.21 -13.76 -11.57
CA SER A 121 -20.35 -12.76 -12.62
C SER A 121 -20.81 -13.44 -13.90
N THR A 122 -21.74 -12.82 -14.64
CA THR A 122 -22.04 -13.22 -16.02
C THR A 122 -21.21 -12.44 -17.05
N ASN A 123 -20.41 -11.48 -16.59
CA ASN A 123 -19.54 -10.68 -17.45
C ASN A 123 -18.18 -11.36 -17.62
N PRO A 124 -17.56 -11.27 -18.81
CA PRO A 124 -16.23 -11.81 -19.03
C PRO A 124 -15.17 -11.17 -18.13
N THR A 125 -14.34 -11.99 -17.51
CA THR A 125 -13.20 -11.53 -16.70
C THR A 125 -12.01 -11.25 -17.61
N SER A 126 -11.46 -10.03 -17.53
CA SER A 126 -10.28 -9.65 -18.32
C SER A 126 -9.07 -10.52 -17.93
N GLY A 127 -8.50 -11.26 -18.88
CA GLY A 127 -7.21 -11.95 -18.73
C GLY A 127 -7.23 -13.48 -18.83
N ASN A 128 -8.34 -14.14 -18.50
CA ASN A 128 -8.38 -15.61 -18.37
C ASN A 128 -9.31 -16.32 -19.36
N GLY A 129 -9.97 -15.58 -20.26
CA GLY A 129 -10.97 -16.15 -21.16
C GLY A 129 -12.24 -16.66 -20.45
N GLU A 130 -12.40 -16.38 -19.16
CA GLU A 130 -13.61 -16.72 -18.42
C GLU A 130 -14.76 -15.79 -18.85
N LYS A 131 -15.83 -16.36 -19.39
CA LYS A 131 -17.02 -15.64 -19.86
C LYS A 131 -18.06 -15.41 -18.77
N GLY A 132 -18.01 -16.21 -17.71
CA GLY A 132 -18.85 -16.06 -16.51
C GLY A 132 -18.59 -17.19 -15.52
N PHE A 133 -18.94 -16.96 -14.25
CA PHE A 133 -18.81 -17.95 -13.18
C PHE A 133 -19.80 -17.73 -12.04
N LEU A 134 -20.05 -18.80 -11.29
CA LEU A 134 -20.74 -18.79 -10.00
C LEU A 134 -19.95 -19.72 -9.05
N GLU A 135 -19.51 -19.17 -7.94
CA GLU A 135 -18.72 -19.85 -6.91
C GLU A 135 -19.42 -19.80 -5.56
N LEU A 136 -19.50 -20.97 -4.95
CA LEU A 136 -20.11 -21.24 -3.65
C LEU A 136 -19.01 -21.65 -2.69
N THR A 137 -18.96 -21.01 -1.53
CA THR A 137 -18.04 -21.35 -0.45
C THR A 137 -18.84 -21.57 0.83
N TRP A 138 -18.85 -22.81 1.34
CA TRP A 138 -19.38 -23.12 2.66
C TRP A 138 -18.27 -23.14 3.68
N ASP A 139 -18.51 -22.49 4.82
CA ASP A 139 -17.65 -22.60 6.00
C ASP A 139 -18.17 -23.73 6.89
N HIS A 140 -17.32 -24.71 7.18
CA HIS A 140 -17.63 -25.93 7.93
C HIS A 140 -18.91 -26.66 7.42
N PRO A 141 -18.89 -27.19 6.17
CA PRO A 141 -20.02 -27.94 5.62
C PRO A 141 -20.39 -29.15 6.48
N LEU A 142 -21.68 -29.48 6.45
CA LEU A 142 -22.34 -30.57 7.15
C LEU A 142 -22.95 -31.55 6.12
N GLU A 143 -23.56 -32.63 6.63
CA GLU A 143 -24.13 -33.71 5.80
C GLU A 143 -25.30 -33.25 4.92
N ASP A 144 -25.99 -32.17 5.28
CA ASP A 144 -27.11 -31.60 4.50
C ASP A 144 -26.64 -30.90 3.20
N GLN A 145 -25.32 -30.70 3.03
CA GLN A 145 -24.71 -30.26 1.78
C GLN A 145 -24.27 -31.42 0.87
N ASP A 146 -24.49 -32.69 1.24
CA ASP A 146 -24.32 -33.85 0.34
C ASP A 146 -25.30 -33.76 -0.84
N GLY A 147 -24.84 -34.16 -2.02
CA GLY A 147 -25.73 -34.40 -3.14
C GLY A 147 -25.08 -34.28 -4.50
N VAL A 148 -25.92 -34.40 -5.51
CA VAL A 148 -25.52 -34.11 -6.90
C VAL A 148 -25.83 -32.65 -7.17
N TYR A 149 -24.78 -31.89 -7.43
CA TYR A 149 -24.89 -30.49 -7.82
C TYR A 149 -24.94 -30.39 -9.33
N ILE A 150 -25.95 -29.69 -9.83
CA ILE A 150 -26.18 -29.47 -11.25
C ILE A 150 -26.00 -27.98 -11.50
N CYS A 151 -25.01 -27.63 -12.31
CA CYS A 151 -24.84 -26.30 -12.84
C CYS A 151 -25.56 -26.19 -14.18
N GLU A 152 -26.51 -25.27 -14.26
CA GLU A 152 -27.21 -24.90 -15.48
C GLU A 152 -26.81 -23.49 -15.88
N ILE A 153 -26.26 -23.36 -17.08
CA ILE A 153 -25.86 -22.08 -17.66
C ILE A 153 -26.80 -21.77 -18.80
N TYR A 154 -27.43 -20.61 -18.73
CA TYR A 154 -28.20 -20.03 -19.81
C TYR A 154 -27.34 -18.97 -20.48
N ALA A 155 -27.22 -19.06 -21.79
CA ALA A 155 -26.34 -18.24 -22.58
C ALA A 155 -26.95 -17.92 -23.95
N LEU A 156 -26.28 -17.01 -24.66
CA LEU A 156 -26.49 -16.75 -26.07
C LEU A 156 -25.24 -17.21 -26.83
N ASN A 157 -25.44 -17.90 -27.94
CA ASN A 157 -24.34 -18.26 -28.84
C ASN A 157 -23.89 -17.08 -29.73
N ALA A 158 -22.94 -17.32 -30.63
CA ALA A 158 -22.43 -16.28 -31.52
C ALA A 158 -23.49 -15.67 -32.46
N LEU A 159 -24.60 -16.39 -32.70
CA LEU A 159 -25.75 -15.93 -33.50
C LEU A 159 -26.86 -15.30 -32.65
N LEU A 160 -26.61 -15.08 -31.35
CA LEU A 160 -27.59 -14.59 -30.37
C LEU A 160 -28.79 -15.52 -30.17
N HIS A 161 -28.65 -16.82 -30.48
CA HIS A 161 -29.66 -17.81 -30.13
C HIS A 161 -29.47 -18.30 -28.69
N PRO A 162 -30.57 -18.52 -27.94
CA PRO A 162 -30.51 -19.11 -26.61
C PRO A 162 -29.89 -20.50 -26.63
N GLU A 163 -28.96 -20.74 -25.72
CA GLU A 163 -28.32 -22.03 -25.46
C GLU A 163 -28.34 -22.31 -23.96
N SER A 164 -28.54 -23.58 -23.61
CA SER A 164 -28.50 -24.06 -22.22
C SER A 164 -27.51 -25.20 -22.10
N VAL A 165 -26.59 -25.10 -21.14
CA VAL A 165 -25.58 -26.12 -20.88
C VAL A 165 -25.72 -26.60 -19.45
N THR A 166 -25.70 -27.92 -19.27
CA THR A 166 -25.89 -28.54 -17.96
C THR A 166 -24.72 -29.45 -17.65
N VAL A 167 -24.10 -29.25 -16.49
CA VAL A 167 -22.98 -30.07 -16.00
C VAL A 167 -23.25 -30.44 -14.55
N SER A 168 -23.05 -31.71 -14.20
CA SER A 168 -23.24 -32.20 -12.84
C SER A 168 -21.94 -32.66 -12.19
N THR A 169 -21.86 -32.52 -10.87
CA THR A 169 -20.80 -33.05 -10.02
C THR A 169 -21.40 -33.65 -8.74
N GLN A 170 -20.74 -34.62 -8.14
CA GLN A 170 -21.21 -35.25 -6.91
C GLN A 170 -20.33 -34.81 -5.74
N VAL A 171 -20.97 -34.28 -4.69
CA VAL A 171 -20.36 -34.09 -3.38
C VAL A 171 -20.85 -35.22 -2.49
N LYS A 172 -19.95 -35.86 -1.74
CA LYS A 172 -20.29 -36.99 -0.87
C LYS A 172 -19.95 -36.65 0.57
N THR A 173 -20.69 -37.20 1.51
CA THR A 173 -20.30 -37.19 2.93
C THR A 173 -19.61 -38.50 3.29
N ALA A 174 -18.56 -38.41 4.12
CA ALA A 174 -17.94 -39.56 4.75
C ALA A 174 -17.86 -39.35 6.27
N ALA A 175 -18.10 -40.42 7.03
CA ALA A 175 -17.88 -40.39 8.47
C ALA A 175 -16.38 -40.22 8.78
N ALA A 176 -16.06 -39.39 9.76
CA ALA A 176 -14.69 -39.22 10.21
C ALA A 176 -14.14 -40.53 10.79
N THR A 177 -12.94 -40.94 10.36
CA THR A 177 -12.25 -42.07 10.98
C THR A 177 -11.47 -41.60 12.21
N LEU A 178 -11.15 -42.53 13.12
CA LEU A 178 -10.27 -42.23 14.26
C LEU A 178 -8.91 -41.70 13.79
N THR A 179 -8.38 -42.23 12.68
CA THR A 179 -7.13 -41.78 12.07
C THR A 179 -7.22 -40.32 11.60
N ASP A 180 -8.34 -39.93 10.97
CA ASP A 180 -8.54 -38.55 10.53
C ASP A 180 -8.61 -37.60 11.73
N LEU A 181 -9.28 -38.01 12.80
CA LEU A 181 -9.38 -37.23 14.02
C LEU A 181 -8.01 -37.06 14.71
N VAL A 182 -7.24 -38.14 14.85
CA VAL A 182 -5.88 -38.08 15.43
C VAL A 182 -4.98 -37.18 14.59
N LYS A 183 -5.06 -37.29 13.25
CA LYS A 183 -4.31 -36.41 12.35
C LYS A 183 -4.73 -34.95 12.51
N TYR A 184 -6.03 -34.67 12.56
CA TYR A 184 -6.54 -33.32 12.74
C TYR A 184 -6.11 -32.71 14.08
N ILE A 185 -6.17 -33.48 15.17
CA ILE A 185 -5.67 -33.06 16.48
C ILE A 185 -4.17 -32.77 16.41
N SER A 186 -3.38 -33.69 15.83
CA SER A 186 -1.93 -33.50 15.69
C SER A 186 -1.56 -32.28 14.84
N ASP A 187 -2.29 -32.02 13.74
CA ASP A 187 -2.08 -30.86 12.88
C ASP A 187 -2.46 -29.55 13.62
N ASN A 188 -3.53 -29.59 14.42
CA ASN A 188 -3.94 -28.46 15.25
C ASN A 188 -2.96 -28.20 16.41
N ASP A 189 -2.46 -29.22 17.08
CA ASP A 189 -1.46 -29.09 18.16
C ASP A 189 -0.20 -28.41 17.61
N LYS A 190 0.29 -28.86 16.45
CA LYS A 190 1.41 -28.21 15.76
C LYS A 190 1.11 -26.75 15.40
N HIS A 191 -0.12 -26.45 14.99
CA HIS A 191 -0.52 -25.08 14.70
C HIS A 191 -0.55 -24.21 15.96
N ILE A 192 -1.02 -24.75 17.09
CA ILE A 192 -1.00 -24.09 18.39
C ILE A 192 0.43 -23.82 18.84
N GLU A 193 1.33 -24.80 18.74
CA GLU A 193 2.77 -24.62 19.02
C GLU A 193 3.37 -23.50 18.17
N THR A 194 3.09 -23.50 16.86
CA THR A 194 3.56 -22.45 15.94
C THR A 194 3.02 -21.06 16.32
N LEU A 195 1.77 -20.98 16.77
CA LEU A 195 1.17 -19.71 17.22
C LEU A 195 1.78 -19.24 18.54
N GLN A 196 2.05 -20.15 19.49
CA GLN A 196 2.73 -19.84 20.74
C GLN A 196 4.15 -19.31 20.50
N ASP A 197 4.91 -19.96 19.61
CA ASP A 197 6.24 -19.49 19.21
C ASP A 197 6.20 -18.08 18.62
N ARG A 198 5.19 -17.77 17.80
CA ARG A 198 4.99 -16.43 17.24
C ARG A 198 4.63 -15.39 18.30
N VAL A 199 3.82 -15.75 19.29
CA VAL A 199 3.49 -14.86 20.41
C VAL A 199 4.75 -14.55 21.21
N HIS A 200 5.55 -15.56 21.55
CA HIS A 200 6.83 -15.34 22.24
C HIS A 200 7.80 -14.48 21.42
N GLN A 201 7.89 -14.71 20.11
CA GLN A 201 8.72 -13.88 19.24
C GLN A 201 8.26 -12.40 19.24
N LEU A 202 6.95 -12.15 19.26
CA LEU A 202 6.40 -10.80 19.34
C LEU A 202 6.64 -10.15 20.71
N GLU A 203 6.52 -10.91 21.81
CA GLU A 203 6.83 -10.46 23.16
C GLU A 203 8.31 -10.05 23.29
N ASP A 204 9.23 -10.84 22.72
CA ASP A 204 10.66 -10.53 22.68
C ASP A 204 10.94 -9.26 21.85
N GLN A 205 10.25 -9.09 20.71
CA GLN A 205 10.37 -7.89 19.88
C GLN A 205 9.88 -6.63 20.59
N ILE A 206 8.75 -6.71 21.29
CA ILE A 206 8.20 -5.61 22.09
C ILE A 206 9.18 -5.23 23.20
N SER A 207 9.66 -6.22 23.97
CA SER A 207 10.62 -5.99 25.06
C SER A 207 11.93 -5.35 24.56
N ALA A 208 12.44 -5.80 23.41
CA ALA A 208 13.61 -5.22 22.78
C ALA A 208 13.37 -3.79 22.26
N GLN A 209 12.15 -3.48 21.81
CA GLN A 209 11.76 -2.14 21.38
C GLN A 209 11.64 -1.19 22.58
N GLU A 210 10.97 -1.62 23.65
CA GLU A 210 10.84 -0.83 24.89
C GLU A 210 12.21 -0.46 25.47
N LEU A 211 13.17 -1.41 25.47
CA LEU A 211 14.54 -1.13 25.92
C LEU A 211 15.24 -0.08 25.03
N LYS A 212 15.02 -0.11 23.71
CA LYS A 212 15.58 0.90 22.80
C LYS A 212 14.98 2.28 23.06
N GLU A 213 13.67 2.35 23.28
CA GLU A 213 12.97 3.60 23.60
C GLU A 213 13.42 4.16 24.96
N GLN A 214 13.61 3.29 25.96
CA GLN A 214 14.17 3.68 27.25
C GLN A 214 15.58 4.25 27.10
N ASN A 215 16.48 3.54 26.42
CA ASN A 215 17.84 4.02 26.15
C ASN A 215 17.86 5.33 25.37
N HIS A 216 16.95 5.50 24.42
CA HIS A 216 16.81 6.76 23.67
C HIS A 216 16.38 7.92 24.58
N THR A 217 15.42 7.67 25.47
CA THR A 217 14.92 8.66 26.44
C THR A 217 16.01 9.07 27.42
N GLU A 218 16.79 8.12 27.94
CA GLU A 218 17.94 8.40 28.80
C GLU A 218 18.98 9.25 28.07
N GLY A 219 19.25 8.98 26.80
CA GLY A 219 20.13 9.80 25.97
C GLY A 219 19.63 11.23 25.76
N LEU A 220 18.31 11.44 25.64
CA LEU A 220 17.73 12.78 25.56
C LEU A 220 17.82 13.52 26.90
N ILE A 221 17.59 12.84 28.03
CA ILE A 221 17.74 13.41 29.37
C ILE A 221 19.17 13.91 29.59
N GLN A 222 20.19 13.11 29.20
CA GLN A 222 21.59 13.53 29.30
C GLN A 222 21.89 14.79 28.48
N LYS A 223 21.39 14.86 27.23
CA LYS A 223 21.53 16.07 26.40
C LYS A 223 20.87 17.29 27.02
N PHE A 224 19.68 17.12 27.60
CA PHE A 224 18.97 18.20 28.27
C PHE A 224 19.75 18.72 29.49
N GLN A 225 20.34 17.81 30.29
CA GLN A 225 21.19 18.20 31.42
C GLN A 225 22.44 18.99 30.99
N MET A 226 23.08 18.60 29.88
CA MET A 226 24.21 19.36 29.32
C MET A 226 23.78 20.77 28.90
N LEU A 227 22.66 20.87 28.16
CA LEU A 227 22.11 22.17 27.72
C LEU A 227 21.76 23.08 28.90
N ASN A 228 21.17 22.52 29.96
CA ASN A 228 20.86 23.28 31.17
C ASN A 228 22.12 23.79 31.88
N GLY A 229 23.21 23.02 31.85
CA GLY A 229 24.52 23.46 32.33
C GLY A 229 25.08 24.63 31.52
N ASP A 230 24.92 24.62 30.20
CA ASP A 230 25.34 25.72 29.33
C ASP A 230 24.48 26.98 29.54
N ILE A 231 23.17 26.83 29.72
CA ILE A 231 22.26 27.94 30.08
C ILE A 231 22.73 28.59 31.39
N HIS A 232 23.04 27.80 32.41
CA HIS A 232 23.52 28.34 33.68
C HIS A 232 24.84 29.11 33.54
N ARG A 233 25.77 28.63 32.68
CA ARG A 233 27.01 29.37 32.36
C ARG A 233 26.70 30.70 31.68
N LEU A 234 25.76 30.72 30.75
CA LEU A 234 25.33 31.96 30.08
C LEU A 234 24.68 32.94 31.06
N GLU A 235 23.88 32.46 32.00
CA GLU A 235 23.28 33.31 33.05
C GLU A 235 24.36 33.96 33.92
N ILE A 236 25.40 33.23 34.33
CA ILE A 236 26.53 33.79 35.10
C ILE A 236 27.25 34.88 34.28
N ILE A 237 27.54 34.61 33.01
CA ILE A 237 28.19 35.59 32.12
C ILE A 237 27.30 36.84 31.98
N THR A 238 26.00 36.66 31.75
CA THR A 238 25.06 37.76 31.56
C THR A 238 24.87 38.56 32.84
N GLY A 239 24.81 37.91 34.00
CA GLY A 239 24.74 38.57 35.30
C GLY A 239 25.91 39.53 35.53
N ASN A 240 27.14 39.11 35.19
CA ASN A 240 28.32 39.96 35.27
C ASN A 240 28.23 41.16 34.31
N LEU A 241 27.60 41.00 33.14
CA LEU A 241 27.37 42.08 32.18
C LEU A 241 26.28 43.08 32.62
N THR A 242 25.30 42.68 33.45
CA THR A 242 24.26 43.63 33.91
C THR A 242 24.77 44.72 34.86
N GLY A 243 25.92 44.48 35.52
CA GLY A 243 26.60 45.50 36.32
C GLY A 243 27.45 46.47 35.50
N GLN A 244 27.73 46.13 34.24
CA GLN A 244 28.54 46.92 33.32
C GLN A 244 27.70 48.00 32.65
N ASN A 245 28.26 49.20 32.50
CA ASN A 245 27.65 50.29 31.76
C ASN A 245 27.71 49.99 30.26
N ILE A 246 26.84 49.11 29.75
CA ILE A 246 26.80 48.80 28.32
C ILE A 246 25.91 49.82 27.62
N GLN A 247 26.47 50.54 26.65
CA GLN A 247 25.70 51.45 25.82
C GLN A 247 25.85 51.07 24.36
N THR A 248 24.73 51.11 23.64
CA THR A 248 24.69 50.81 22.21
C THR A 248 24.03 51.96 21.47
N GLY A 249 24.37 52.08 20.20
CA GLY A 249 23.72 53.04 19.31
C GLY A 249 24.04 52.76 17.86
N ASN A 250 23.31 53.45 16.99
CA ASN A 250 23.55 53.41 15.55
C ASN A 250 23.92 54.81 15.08
N ILE A 251 24.88 54.88 14.16
CA ILE A 251 25.27 56.13 13.51
C ILE A 251 25.28 55.95 12.00
N THR A 252 24.84 56.99 11.29
CA THR A 252 24.89 57.01 9.84
C THR A 252 26.13 57.78 9.39
N CYS A 253 27.01 57.11 8.66
CA CYS A 253 28.21 57.71 8.09
C CYS A 253 27.97 58.13 6.64
N SER A 254 28.07 59.44 6.40
CA SER A 254 28.02 60.10 5.09
C SER A 254 29.40 60.61 4.67
N ASN A 255 29.68 60.65 3.38
CA ASN A 255 31.03 60.75 2.80
C ASN A 255 31.84 62.03 3.05
N ASN A 256 31.24 63.04 3.69
CA ASN A 256 31.92 64.28 4.08
C ASN A 256 31.66 64.67 5.54
N ALA A 257 31.13 63.74 6.35
CA ALA A 257 31.13 63.94 7.79
C ALA A 257 32.60 63.81 8.21
N GLY A 258 33.20 64.88 8.70
CA GLY A 258 34.54 64.82 9.31
C GLY A 258 34.54 63.89 10.53
N ASP A 259 35.34 64.20 11.54
CA ASP A 259 35.32 63.39 12.76
C ASP A 259 33.95 63.51 13.45
N ILE A 260 33.20 62.41 13.52
CA ILE A 260 31.88 62.37 14.14
C ILE A 260 32.05 62.07 15.63
N THR A 261 31.62 63.00 16.48
CA THR A 261 31.68 62.82 17.93
C THR A 261 30.40 62.16 18.44
N ILE A 262 30.53 60.95 18.98
CA ILE A 262 29.45 60.21 19.63
C ILE A 262 29.59 60.41 21.14
N LYS A 263 28.56 60.96 21.79
CA LYS A 263 28.50 61.10 23.24
C LYS A 263 27.78 59.92 23.86
N PHE A 264 28.35 59.39 24.93
CA PHE A 264 27.69 58.37 25.73
C PHE A 264 26.52 58.99 26.50
N GLN A 265 25.41 58.26 26.62
CA GLN A 265 24.24 58.65 27.42
C GLN A 265 24.60 58.80 28.90
N LYS A 266 25.49 57.93 29.39
CA LYS A 266 26.07 57.99 30.74
C LYS A 266 27.59 57.97 30.66
N LYS A 267 28.25 58.89 31.39
CA LYS A 267 29.71 58.93 31.51
C LYS A 267 30.23 57.63 32.15
N TYR A 268 31.29 57.07 31.56
CA TYR A 268 32.00 55.91 32.07
C TYR A 268 32.98 56.29 33.18
N ALA A 269 33.22 55.37 34.13
CA ALA A 269 34.21 55.59 35.19
C ALA A 269 35.67 55.51 34.68
N SER A 270 35.91 54.63 33.70
CA SER A 270 37.17 54.43 32.98
C SER A 270 36.92 54.57 31.47
N VAL A 271 37.98 54.71 30.66
CA VAL A 271 37.82 54.76 29.20
C VAL A 271 37.27 53.41 28.72
N PRO A 272 36.07 53.37 28.08
CA PRO A 272 35.43 52.12 27.71
C PRO A 272 36.05 51.49 26.46
N ASP A 273 35.86 50.19 26.32
CA ASP A 273 36.10 49.48 25.07
C ASP A 273 34.94 49.71 24.12
N VAL A 274 35.24 50.19 22.92
CA VAL A 274 34.25 50.51 21.90
C VAL A 274 34.43 49.59 20.70
N PHE A 275 33.36 48.86 20.40
CA PHE A 275 33.21 47.95 19.26
C PHE A 275 32.35 48.62 18.20
N LEU A 276 32.72 48.43 16.94
CA LEU A 276 32.03 48.98 15.78
C LEU A 276 31.70 47.84 14.83
N ALA A 277 30.47 47.81 14.33
CA ALA A 277 30.01 46.83 13.36
C ALA A 277 29.18 47.51 12.28
N PHE A 278 29.32 47.06 11.03
CA PHE A 278 28.41 47.48 9.96
C PHE A 278 27.04 46.82 10.19
N SER A 279 26.00 47.65 10.30
CA SER A 279 24.62 47.19 10.48
C SER A 279 23.90 47.04 9.15
N SER A 280 24.07 48.03 8.25
CA SER A 280 23.56 47.98 6.89
C SER A 280 24.38 48.87 5.96
N SER A 281 24.44 48.46 4.70
CA SER A 281 25.13 49.14 3.59
C SER A 281 24.14 49.32 2.43
N SER A 282 24.15 50.49 1.78
CA SER A 282 23.26 50.80 0.66
C SER A 282 23.86 50.51 -0.73
N SER A 283 25.04 49.89 -0.83
CA SER A 283 25.70 49.65 -2.12
C SER A 283 26.61 48.39 -2.12
N ASN A 284 26.93 47.87 -3.32
CA ASN A 284 27.53 46.54 -3.50
C ASN A 284 29.04 46.52 -3.78
N SER A 285 29.73 47.66 -3.94
CA SER A 285 31.17 47.65 -4.29
C SER A 285 31.93 48.93 -3.92
N TYR A 286 32.38 49.01 -2.68
CA TYR A 286 33.26 50.08 -2.22
C TYR A 286 34.03 49.66 -0.95
N SER A 287 35.11 50.38 -0.67
CA SER A 287 35.86 50.27 0.58
C SER A 287 35.39 51.35 1.55
N VAL A 288 35.03 50.93 2.77
CA VAL A 288 34.86 51.83 3.91
C VAL A 288 35.98 51.55 4.89
N THR A 289 36.68 52.59 5.29
CA THR A 289 37.61 52.53 6.41
C THR A 289 36.99 53.25 7.59
N LEU A 290 36.78 52.50 8.68
CA LEU A 290 36.40 53.04 9.97
C LEU A 290 37.66 53.18 10.81
N SER A 291 37.96 54.40 11.25
CA SER A 291 39.02 54.62 12.22
C SER A 291 38.48 55.35 13.45
N LYS A 292 38.84 54.81 14.60
CA LYS A 292 38.54 55.39 15.92
C LYS A 292 39.71 56.29 16.30
N SER A 293 39.50 57.60 16.37
CA SER A 293 40.59 58.56 16.58
C SER A 293 40.86 58.84 18.07
N SER A 294 39.83 58.86 18.90
CA SER A 294 39.96 59.01 20.36
C SER A 294 38.75 58.45 21.08
N VAL A 295 38.96 57.72 22.18
CA VAL A 295 37.91 57.29 23.11
C VAL A 295 38.16 57.96 24.46
N SER A 296 37.14 58.58 25.03
CA SER A 296 37.15 59.15 26.38
C SER A 296 36.02 58.56 27.22
N THR A 297 35.90 58.99 28.47
CA THR A 297 34.81 58.56 29.36
C THR A 297 33.44 59.13 28.98
N ASP A 298 33.40 60.22 28.19
CA ASP A 298 32.18 60.93 27.81
C ASP A 298 31.71 60.61 26.39
N GLY A 299 32.57 59.99 25.57
CA GLY A 299 32.26 59.69 24.18
C GLY A 299 33.48 59.21 23.39
N PHE A 300 33.31 59.08 22.08
CA PHE A 300 34.41 58.78 21.17
C PHE A 300 34.24 59.51 19.84
N GLN A 301 35.34 59.62 19.10
CA GLN A 301 35.36 60.17 17.76
C GLN A 301 35.53 59.05 16.74
N LEU A 302 34.61 59.02 15.77
CA LEU A 302 34.58 58.08 14.67
C LEU A 302 34.88 58.82 13.38
N ARG A 303 35.89 58.38 12.65
CA ARG A 303 36.18 58.85 11.31
C ARG A 303 35.75 57.79 10.29
N CYS A 304 34.87 58.21 9.40
CA CYS A 304 34.37 57.40 8.31
C CYS A 304 34.98 57.88 7.00
N ALA A 305 35.79 57.04 6.37
CA ALA A 305 36.32 57.30 5.04
C ALA A 305 35.69 56.31 4.05
N SER A 306 35.07 56.84 3.00
CA SER A 306 34.60 56.05 1.85
C SER A 306 35.21 56.58 0.57
N SER A 307 35.46 55.70 -0.38
CA SER A 307 35.95 56.05 -1.72
C SER A 307 34.86 56.59 -2.65
N SER A 308 33.59 56.51 -2.27
CA SER A 308 32.45 56.99 -3.06
C SER A 308 31.76 58.16 -2.37
N SER A 309 31.15 59.08 -3.12
CA SER A 309 30.53 60.31 -2.60
C SER A 309 29.03 60.19 -2.28
N SER A 310 28.36 59.09 -2.65
CA SER A 310 26.90 58.93 -2.55
C SER A 310 26.41 57.73 -1.70
N ILE A 311 27.14 57.40 -0.64
CA ILE A 311 26.90 56.21 0.20
C ILE A 311 26.58 56.62 1.63
N SER A 312 25.57 55.96 2.19
CA SER A 312 25.16 56.07 3.58
C SER A 312 25.31 54.71 4.24
N ASN A 313 26.23 54.58 5.21
CA ASN A 313 26.43 53.35 5.98
C ASN A 313 25.84 53.51 7.37
N VAL A 314 25.08 52.53 7.84
CA VAL A 314 24.66 52.48 9.25
C VAL A 314 25.67 51.62 10.01
N ILE A 315 26.33 52.22 10.99
CA ILE A 315 27.29 51.58 11.86
C ILE A 315 26.64 51.44 13.22
N SER A 316 26.53 50.20 13.70
CA SER A 316 26.20 49.94 15.09
C SER A 316 27.47 50.03 15.93
N TRP A 317 27.38 50.65 17.09
CA TRP A 317 28.46 50.71 18.05
C TRP A 317 27.97 50.17 19.40
N MET A 318 28.91 49.60 20.14
CA MET A 318 28.73 49.12 21.50
C MET A 318 29.93 49.59 22.32
N ALA A 319 29.67 50.22 23.47
CA ALA A 319 30.68 50.63 24.43
C ALA A 319 30.44 49.88 25.75
N ILE A 320 31.50 49.31 26.30
CA ILE A 320 31.49 48.51 27.53
C ILE A 320 32.60 49.04 28.45
N ASP A 321 32.31 49.20 29.74
CA ASP A 321 33.35 49.50 30.73
C ASP A 321 34.32 48.33 30.91
N ASN A 322 35.60 48.67 31.07
CA ASN A 322 36.63 47.72 31.49
C ASN A 322 36.58 47.47 32.99
#